data_AF-A0A9R1Q8B3-F1
#
_entry.id   AF-A0A9R1Q8B3-F1
#
_cell.length_a   1.000
_cell.length_b   1.000
_cell.length_c   1.000
_cell.angle_alpha   90.00
_cell.angle_beta   90.00
_cell.angle_gamma   90.00
#
_symmetry.space_group_name_H-M   'P 1'
#
loop_
_entity.id
_entity.type
_entity.pdbx_description
1 polymer ?
#
loop_
_entity_poly.entity_id
_entity_poly.type
_entity_poly.pdbx_seq_one_letter_code
_entity_poly.pdbx_strand_id
1 'polypeptide(L)'
;MKKIFGAKKSRDPPPTIQDATNQINKRGESVDEKIKKLDEELTRYKEQIRKARPGPSQEAIKARAIRLLKHKRMYEEQRNMLYNQTYNLDQVGFAADGLKDAQQTMGAMKAANKELKGMMKTVKIEDIDNMQDEMTDLMDVSNEIQESLGRSYNIPDDVDEEDLMGELDALEADMEFESAAVPSYLQPDEESDLNLPAAPTYPAAVPVSRHQEDELGLPPVPRASLRS
;
A
#
# COMPACT_ATOMS: atom_id res chain seq x y z
N MET A 1 -4.85 -48.35 23.93
CA MET A 1 -3.61 -47.55 24.15
C MET A 1 -2.75 -47.65 22.91
N LYS A 2 -2.58 -46.55 22.15
CA LYS A 2 -1.69 -46.48 20.98
C LYS A 2 -0.41 -45.74 21.39
N LYS A 3 0.73 -46.33 21.02
CA LYS A 3 2.09 -46.05 21.49
C LYS A 3 2.48 -44.58 21.28
N ILE A 4 2.92 -43.90 22.35
CA ILE A 4 3.29 -42.47 22.39
C ILE A 4 4.81 -42.20 22.41
N PHE A 5 5.65 -43.19 22.18
CA PHE A 5 7.11 -42.98 22.14
C PHE A 5 7.66 -43.42 20.78
N GLY A 6 8.14 -42.46 19.99
CA GLY A 6 8.95 -42.73 18.79
C GLY A 6 8.40 -42.25 17.44
N ALA A 7 7.40 -41.37 17.38
CA ALA A 7 7.09 -40.71 16.11
C ALA A 7 8.28 -39.82 15.72
N LYS A 8 8.97 -40.16 14.61
CA LYS A 8 9.98 -39.29 14.00
C LYS A 8 9.36 -37.90 13.86
N LYS A 9 10.02 -36.87 14.42
CA LYS A 9 9.65 -35.46 14.20
C LYS A 9 9.44 -35.30 12.70
N SER A 10 8.23 -34.94 12.27
CA SER A 10 7.93 -34.72 10.85
C SER A 10 8.99 -33.78 10.29
N ARG A 11 9.58 -34.14 9.15
CA ARG A 11 10.56 -33.29 8.45
C ARG A 11 9.91 -32.07 7.80
N ASP A 12 8.59 -32.01 7.83
CA ASP A 12 7.83 -30.89 7.29
C ASP A 12 8.03 -29.66 8.18
N PRO A 13 8.24 -28.48 7.56
CA PRO A 13 8.32 -27.24 8.31
C PRO A 13 7.04 -27.04 9.13
N PRO A 14 7.14 -26.42 10.33
CA PRO A 14 5.97 -26.09 11.12
C PRO A 14 4.99 -25.25 10.29
N PRO A 15 3.68 -25.47 10.44
CA PRO A 15 2.68 -24.76 9.65
C PRO A 15 2.82 -23.25 9.85
N THR A 16 2.78 -22.52 8.75
CA THR A 16 2.83 -21.06 8.79
C THR A 16 1.47 -20.48 9.21
N ILE A 17 1.45 -19.21 9.59
CA ILE A 17 0.19 -18.47 9.83
C ILE A 17 -0.69 -18.56 8.56
N GLN A 18 -0.08 -18.44 7.38
CA GLN A 18 -0.79 -18.55 6.10
C GLN A 18 -1.41 -19.94 5.89
N ASP A 19 -0.70 -21.01 6.25
CA ASP A 19 -1.24 -22.37 6.17
C ASP A 19 -2.43 -22.57 7.11
N ALA A 20 -2.34 -22.03 8.32
CA ALA A 20 -3.41 -22.08 9.31
C ALA A 20 -4.64 -21.29 8.84
N THR A 21 -4.46 -20.08 8.31
CA THR A 21 -5.52 -19.25 7.72
C THR A 21 -6.20 -19.96 6.56
N ASN A 22 -5.42 -20.52 5.63
CA ASN A 22 -5.94 -21.30 4.50
C ASN A 22 -6.77 -22.51 4.97
N GLN A 23 -6.33 -23.21 6.02
CA GLN A 23 -7.06 -24.34 6.57
C GLN A 23 -8.38 -23.92 7.24
N ILE A 24 -8.38 -22.78 7.96
CA ILE A 24 -9.60 -22.23 8.58
C ILE A 24 -10.59 -21.78 7.51
N ASN A 25 -10.13 -21.10 6.46
CA ASN A 25 -10.98 -20.67 5.35
C ASN A 25 -11.67 -21.85 4.66
N LYS A 26 -10.93 -22.92 4.33
CA LYS A 26 -11.51 -24.15 3.77
C LYS A 26 -12.55 -24.79 4.68
N ARG A 27 -12.33 -24.77 6.00
CA ARG A 27 -13.31 -25.25 6.98
C ARG A 27 -14.54 -24.34 7.02
N GLY A 28 -14.34 -23.02 6.93
CA GLY A 28 -15.40 -22.01 6.84
C GLY A 28 -16.31 -22.26 5.65
N GLU A 29 -15.73 -22.41 4.46
CA GLU A 29 -16.46 -22.74 3.22
C GLU A 29 -17.32 -24.01 3.39
N SER A 30 -16.74 -25.08 3.95
CA SER A 30 -17.49 -26.32 4.20
C SER A 30 -18.64 -26.15 5.19
N VAL A 31 -18.47 -25.31 6.21
CA VAL A 31 -19.53 -24.98 7.18
C VAL A 31 -20.62 -24.15 6.51
N ASP A 32 -20.26 -23.14 5.72
CA ASP A 32 -21.21 -22.30 4.98
C ASP A 32 -22.03 -23.11 3.96
N GLU A 33 -21.42 -24.05 3.24
CA GLU A 33 -22.14 -24.96 2.36
C GLU A 33 -23.18 -25.81 3.11
N LYS A 34 -22.85 -26.28 4.33
CA LYS A 34 -23.79 -27.05 5.16
C LYS A 34 -24.94 -26.18 5.65
N ILE A 35 -24.65 -24.95 6.07
CA ILE A 35 -25.68 -23.96 6.47
C ILE A 35 -26.62 -23.70 5.29
N LYS A 36 -26.08 -23.48 4.09
CA LYS A 36 -26.86 -23.24 2.87
C LYS A 36 -27.81 -24.40 2.56
N LYS A 37 -27.32 -25.65 2.61
CA LYS A 37 -28.17 -26.85 2.41
C LYS A 37 -29.30 -26.93 3.45
N LEU A 38 -29.00 -26.66 4.71
CA LEU A 38 -30.01 -26.64 5.78
C LEU A 38 -31.05 -25.53 5.56
N ASP A 39 -30.65 -24.36 5.06
CA ASP A 39 -31.57 -23.26 4.72
C ASP A 39 -32.52 -23.60 3.57
N GLU A 40 -32.01 -24.26 2.53
CA GLU A 40 -32.83 -24.76 1.43
C GLU A 40 -33.87 -25.77 1.92
N GLU A 41 -33.47 -26.72 2.80
CA GLU A 41 -34.39 -27.68 3.41
C GLU A 41 -35.42 -27.01 4.32
N LEU A 42 -35.01 -26.05 5.15
CA LEU A 42 -35.90 -25.28 6.02
C LEU A 42 -36.94 -24.48 5.22
N THR A 43 -36.56 -23.95 4.07
CA THR A 43 -37.48 -23.27 3.15
C THR A 43 -38.56 -24.22 2.63
N ARG A 44 -38.18 -25.45 2.24
CA ARG A 44 -39.14 -26.50 1.83
C ARG A 44 -40.08 -26.88 2.97
N TYR A 45 -39.57 -27.02 4.19
CA TYR A 45 -40.38 -27.29 5.36
C TYR A 45 -41.36 -26.15 5.66
N LYS A 46 -40.93 -24.89 5.53
CA LYS A 46 -41.81 -23.72 5.70
C LYS A 46 -42.98 -23.73 4.72
N GLU A 47 -42.74 -24.08 3.46
CA GLU A 47 -43.82 -24.25 2.47
C GLU A 47 -44.77 -25.39 2.79
N GLN A 48 -44.23 -26.55 3.21
CA GLN A 48 -45.06 -27.70 3.60
C GLN A 48 -45.95 -27.38 4.80
N ILE A 49 -45.42 -26.67 5.81
CA ILE A 49 -46.20 -26.22 6.97
C ILE A 49 -47.33 -25.28 6.54
N ARG A 50 -47.05 -24.36 5.60
CA ARG A 50 -48.06 -23.42 5.05
C ARG A 50 -49.18 -24.13 4.30
N LYS A 51 -48.85 -25.20 3.57
CA LYS A 51 -49.82 -26.00 2.78
C LYS A 51 -50.58 -27.02 3.63
N ALA A 52 -50.01 -27.47 4.74
CA ALA A 52 -50.62 -28.47 5.61
C ALA A 52 -51.77 -27.87 6.43
N ARG A 53 -52.86 -28.62 6.56
CA ARG A 53 -53.96 -28.28 7.48
C ARG A 53 -53.49 -28.38 8.95
N PRO A 54 -53.96 -27.51 9.85
CA PRO A 54 -53.68 -27.62 11.27
C PRO A 54 -54.04 -29.01 11.81
N GLY A 55 -53.11 -29.64 12.53
CA GLY A 55 -53.30 -30.98 13.10
C GLY A 55 -52.00 -31.79 13.23
N PRO A 56 -52.11 -33.10 13.56
CA PRO A 56 -50.95 -33.95 13.86
C PRO A 56 -49.90 -34.01 12.74
N SER A 57 -50.34 -33.97 11.47
CA SER A 57 -49.45 -33.96 10.31
C SER A 57 -48.62 -32.67 10.24
N GLN A 58 -49.24 -31.49 10.42
CA GLN A 58 -48.52 -30.23 10.44
C GLN A 58 -47.53 -30.15 11.62
N GLU A 59 -47.90 -30.68 12.78
CA GLU A 59 -47.03 -30.71 13.95
C GLU A 59 -45.81 -31.62 13.77
N ALA A 60 -45.97 -32.76 13.10
CA ALA A 60 -44.86 -33.63 12.73
C ALA A 60 -43.86 -32.95 11.77
N ILE A 61 -44.36 -32.15 10.81
CA ILE A 61 -43.54 -31.36 9.88
C ILE A 61 -42.78 -30.26 10.64
N LYS A 62 -43.45 -29.55 11.56
CA LYS A 62 -42.81 -28.56 12.44
C LYS A 62 -41.70 -29.19 13.30
N ALA A 63 -41.95 -30.35 13.91
CA ALA A 63 -40.94 -31.04 14.73
C ALA A 63 -39.70 -31.45 13.91
N ARG A 64 -39.86 -31.80 12.64
CA ARG A 64 -38.72 -32.04 11.72
C ARG A 64 -37.98 -30.74 11.42
N ALA A 65 -38.70 -29.66 11.08
CA ALA A 65 -38.11 -28.35 10.82
C ALA A 65 -37.31 -27.82 12.02
N ILE A 66 -37.82 -27.98 13.26
CA ILE A 66 -37.13 -27.58 14.49
C ILE A 66 -35.81 -28.32 14.66
N ARG A 67 -35.72 -29.61 14.32
CA ARG A 67 -34.46 -30.36 14.38
C ARG A 67 -33.43 -29.80 13.40
N LEU A 68 -33.83 -29.49 12.17
CA LEU A 68 -32.95 -28.87 11.18
C LEU A 68 -32.50 -27.47 11.61
N LEU A 69 -33.40 -26.68 12.21
CA LEU A 69 -33.06 -25.36 12.72
C LEU A 69 -32.00 -25.44 13.84
N LYS A 70 -32.11 -26.43 14.74
CA LYS A 70 -31.07 -26.68 15.76
C LYS A 70 -29.73 -27.06 15.13
N HIS A 71 -29.74 -27.92 14.11
CA HIS A 71 -28.51 -28.26 13.37
C HIS A 71 -27.91 -27.05 12.66
N LYS A 72 -28.74 -26.19 12.07
CA LYS A 72 -28.29 -24.95 11.41
C LYS A 72 -27.60 -24.04 12.43
N ARG A 73 -28.25 -23.78 13.57
CA ARG A 73 -27.70 -22.95 14.64
C ARG A 73 -26.36 -23.46 15.15
N MET A 74 -26.20 -24.77 15.31
CA MET A 74 -24.92 -25.38 15.68
C MET A 74 -23.81 -25.08 14.65
N TYR A 75 -24.11 -25.14 13.35
CA TYR A 75 -23.13 -24.78 12.32
C TYR A 75 -22.85 -23.28 12.25
N GLU A 76 -23.85 -22.42 12.49
CA GLU A 76 -23.64 -20.96 12.61
C GLU A 76 -22.71 -20.63 13.78
N GLU A 77 -22.86 -21.33 14.92
CA GLU A 77 -21.95 -21.20 16.07
C GLU A 77 -20.53 -21.67 15.71
N GLN A 78 -20.38 -22.79 14.99
CA GLN A 78 -19.07 -23.25 14.49
C GLN A 78 -18.43 -22.23 13.55
N ARG A 79 -19.23 -21.62 12.65
CA ARG A 79 -18.75 -20.57 11.76
C ARG A 79 -18.27 -19.35 12.52
N ASN A 80 -19.02 -18.90 13.53
CA ASN A 80 -18.61 -17.77 14.37
C ASN A 80 -17.29 -18.07 15.11
N MET A 81 -17.10 -19.30 15.59
CA MET A 81 -15.82 -19.72 16.16
C MET A 81 -14.68 -19.63 15.14
N LEU A 82 -14.90 -20.05 13.89
CA LEU A 82 -13.90 -19.94 12.83
C LEU A 82 -13.57 -18.49 12.51
N TYR A 83 -14.55 -17.58 12.45
CA TYR A 83 -14.29 -16.16 12.26
C TYR A 83 -13.45 -15.54 13.38
N ASN A 84 -13.72 -15.91 14.63
CA ASN A 84 -12.88 -15.47 15.75
C ASN A 84 -11.45 -16.03 15.63
N GLN A 85 -11.28 -17.26 15.13
CA GLN A 85 -9.95 -17.83 14.88
C GLN A 85 -9.21 -17.11 13.76
N THR A 86 -9.88 -16.82 12.64
CA THR A 86 -9.31 -16.03 11.53
C THR A 86 -8.90 -14.66 12.03
N TYR A 87 -9.78 -13.95 12.75
CA TYR A 87 -9.46 -12.64 13.31
C TYR A 87 -8.22 -12.68 14.21
N ASN A 88 -8.12 -13.66 15.11
CA ASN A 88 -6.94 -13.80 15.96
C ASN A 88 -5.66 -14.08 15.15
N LEU A 89 -5.74 -14.89 14.09
CA LEU A 89 -4.60 -15.14 13.22
C LEU A 89 -4.20 -13.91 12.42
N ASP A 90 -5.15 -13.13 11.93
CA ASP A 90 -4.88 -11.89 11.20
C ASP A 90 -4.16 -10.87 12.10
N GLN A 91 -4.59 -10.75 13.37
CA GLN A 91 -3.90 -9.91 14.36
C GLN A 91 -2.47 -10.37 14.61
N VAL A 92 -2.24 -11.69 14.71
CA VAL A 92 -0.90 -12.26 14.87
C VAL A 92 -0.06 -12.08 13.60
N GLY A 93 -0.67 -12.21 12.42
CA GLY A 93 -0.05 -11.95 11.12
C GLY A 93 0.46 -10.52 11.01
N PHE A 94 -0.40 -9.55 11.32
CA PHE A 94 -0.03 -8.13 11.33
C PHE A 94 1.12 -7.84 12.30
N ALA A 95 1.07 -8.40 13.51
CA ALA A 95 2.16 -8.25 14.47
C ALA A 95 3.47 -8.89 13.99
N ALA A 96 3.39 -10.05 13.33
CA ALA A 96 4.55 -10.74 12.77
C ALA A 96 5.18 -9.94 11.62
N ASP A 97 4.37 -9.34 10.75
CA ASP A 97 4.84 -8.47 9.66
C ASP A 97 5.53 -7.22 10.22
N GLY A 98 4.92 -6.54 11.20
CA GLY A 98 5.55 -5.38 11.86
C GLY A 98 6.88 -5.73 12.56
N LEU A 99 6.98 -6.93 13.16
CA LEU A 99 8.24 -7.41 13.73
C LEU A 99 9.28 -7.71 12.67
N LYS A 100 8.88 -8.23 11.51
CA LYS A 100 9.77 -8.50 10.38
C LYS A 100 10.33 -7.20 9.80
N ASP A 101 9.51 -6.18 9.66
CA ASP A 101 9.94 -4.85 9.22
C ASP A 101 10.93 -4.23 10.22
N ALA A 102 10.61 -4.28 11.52
CA ALA A 102 11.53 -3.82 12.56
C ALA A 102 12.87 -4.57 12.55
N GLN A 103 12.86 -5.89 12.28
CA GLN A 103 14.08 -6.68 12.11
C GLN A 103 14.90 -6.23 10.89
N GLN A 104 14.25 -5.91 9.77
CA GLN A 104 14.92 -5.39 8.57
C GLN A 104 15.55 -4.02 8.84
N THR A 105 14.83 -3.09 9.47
CA THR A 105 15.36 -1.78 9.89
C THR A 105 16.55 -1.95 10.83
N MET A 106 16.45 -2.83 11.84
CA MET A 106 17.57 -3.11 12.74
C MET A 106 18.77 -3.70 11.99
N GLY A 107 18.52 -4.57 11.00
CA GLY A 107 19.55 -5.09 10.11
C GLY A 107 20.28 -4.00 9.34
N ALA A 108 19.53 -3.06 8.74
CA ALA A 108 20.07 -1.90 8.04
C ALA A 108 20.88 -0.99 8.98
N MET A 109 20.37 -0.70 10.19
CA MET A 109 21.08 0.10 11.19
C MET A 109 22.38 -0.57 11.64
N LYS A 110 22.39 -1.91 11.81
CA LYS A 110 23.63 -2.64 12.13
C LYS A 110 24.65 -2.57 11.00
N ALA A 111 24.20 -2.67 9.75
CA ALA A 111 25.07 -2.52 8.59
C ALA A 111 25.65 -1.10 8.51
N ALA A 112 24.82 -0.07 8.62
CA ALA A 112 25.24 1.33 8.63
C ALA A 112 26.21 1.63 9.78
N ASN A 113 25.96 1.13 11.00
CA ASN A 113 26.87 1.30 12.13
C ASN A 113 28.22 0.60 11.90
N LYS A 114 28.23 -0.57 11.24
CA LYS A 114 29.48 -1.25 10.87
C LYS A 114 30.27 -0.44 9.86
N GLU A 115 29.60 0.17 8.89
CA GLU A 115 30.19 1.05 7.89
C GLU A 115 30.74 2.34 8.52
N LEU A 116 29.95 3.01 9.36
CA LEU A 116 30.37 4.19 10.16
C LEU A 116 31.62 3.89 11.00
N LYS A 117 31.66 2.74 11.68
CA LYS A 117 32.86 2.30 12.42
C LYS A 117 34.06 2.02 11.50
N GLY A 118 33.82 1.59 10.27
CA GLY A 118 34.87 1.45 9.26
C GLY A 118 35.41 2.82 8.86
N MET A 119 34.53 3.75 8.52
CA MET A 119 34.87 5.13 8.16
C MET A 119 35.61 5.85 9.29
N MET A 120 35.17 5.73 10.55
CA MET A 120 35.88 6.32 11.69
C MET A 120 37.29 5.75 11.92
N LYS A 121 37.57 4.53 11.46
CA LYS A 121 38.94 3.97 11.51
C LYS A 121 39.82 4.45 10.37
N THR A 122 39.22 4.82 9.23
CA THR A 122 39.93 5.36 8.07
C THR A 122 40.10 6.86 8.14
N VAL A 123 39.25 7.59 8.88
CA VAL A 123 39.55 8.96 9.32
C VAL A 123 40.71 8.85 10.27
N LYS A 124 41.91 9.13 9.79
CA LYS A 124 43.11 9.09 10.62
C LYS A 124 43.04 10.25 11.60
N ILE A 125 43.18 9.96 12.88
CA ILE A 125 43.32 10.98 13.92
C ILE A 125 44.54 11.88 13.65
N GLU A 126 45.55 11.36 12.95
CA GLU A 126 46.71 12.12 12.43
C GLU A 126 46.30 13.23 11.43
N ASP A 127 45.21 13.05 10.68
CA ASP A 127 44.68 14.08 9.78
C ASP A 127 43.77 15.08 10.54
N ILE A 128 43.41 14.81 11.79
CA ILE A 128 42.65 15.75 12.64
C ILE A 128 43.57 16.82 13.24
N ASP A 129 44.78 16.44 13.65
CA ASP A 129 45.80 17.40 14.07
C ASP A 129 46.25 18.27 12.88
N ASN A 130 46.47 17.67 11.70
CA ASN A 130 46.73 18.43 10.47
C ASN A 130 45.54 19.31 10.04
N MET A 131 44.29 18.88 10.25
CA MET A 131 43.12 19.74 9.96
C MET A 131 42.98 20.88 10.96
N GLN A 132 43.33 20.71 12.23
CA GLN A 132 43.36 21.83 13.18
C GLN A 132 44.47 22.83 12.82
N ASP A 133 45.63 22.34 12.43
CA ASP A 133 46.74 23.18 11.95
C ASP A 133 46.36 23.88 10.63
N GLU A 134 45.78 23.18 9.64
CA GLU A 134 45.29 23.78 8.39
C GLU A 134 44.11 24.75 8.61
N MET A 135 43.24 24.51 9.60
CA MET A 135 42.13 25.42 9.93
C MET A 135 42.63 26.66 10.69
N THR A 136 43.69 26.52 11.48
CA THR A 136 44.41 27.65 12.10
C THR A 136 45.14 28.46 11.04
N ASP A 137 45.85 27.81 10.12
CA ASP A 137 46.50 28.44 8.97
C ASP A 137 45.48 29.11 8.03
N LEU A 138 44.30 28.52 7.82
CA LEU A 138 43.21 29.12 7.04
C LEU A 138 42.58 30.32 7.75
N MET A 139 42.45 30.29 9.08
CA MET A 139 42.00 31.44 9.87
C MET A 139 43.04 32.56 9.86
N ASP A 140 44.32 32.22 9.96
CA ASP A 140 45.43 33.18 9.90
C ASP A 140 45.58 33.77 8.48
N VAL A 141 45.45 32.96 7.43
CA VAL A 141 45.36 33.44 6.04
C VAL A 141 44.09 34.24 5.82
N SER A 142 42.96 33.90 6.43
CA SER A 142 41.72 34.70 6.37
C SER A 142 41.90 36.06 7.05
N ASN A 143 42.55 36.09 8.21
CA ASN A 143 42.89 37.33 8.93
C ASN A 143 43.91 38.17 8.15
N GLU A 144 44.94 37.54 7.58
CA GLU A 144 45.96 38.17 6.75
C GLU A 144 45.35 38.66 5.41
N ILE A 145 44.36 37.95 4.85
CA ILE A 145 43.58 38.39 3.68
C ILE A 145 42.70 39.58 4.05
N GLN A 146 42.04 39.59 5.22
CA GLN A 146 41.22 40.71 5.69
C GLN A 146 42.09 41.96 6.00
N GLU A 147 43.28 41.76 6.55
CA GLU A 147 44.26 42.81 6.86
C GLU A 147 44.96 43.34 5.59
N SER A 148 45.32 42.45 4.66
CA SER A 148 45.94 42.78 3.35
C SER A 148 44.95 43.39 2.36
N LEU A 149 43.68 42.97 2.36
CA LEU A 149 42.62 43.65 1.63
C LEU A 149 42.19 44.95 2.32
N GLY A 150 42.72 45.27 3.51
CA GLY A 150 42.38 46.48 4.25
C GLY A 150 40.87 46.66 4.44
N ARG A 151 40.14 45.54 4.57
CA ARG A 151 38.70 45.55 4.76
C ARG A 151 38.40 45.09 6.17
N SER A 152 38.53 46.04 7.09
CA SER A 152 37.63 46.14 8.22
C SER A 152 36.20 46.07 7.66
N TYR A 153 35.57 44.91 7.70
CA TYR A 153 34.15 44.86 7.97
C TYR A 153 34.01 44.94 9.49
N ASN A 154 34.28 46.13 10.05
CA ASN A 154 33.40 46.61 11.10
C ASN A 154 32.01 46.55 10.48
N ILE A 155 31.24 45.52 10.84
CA ILE A 155 29.79 45.67 10.85
C ILE A 155 29.57 46.91 11.71
N PRO A 156 29.03 48.02 11.17
CA PRO A 156 28.67 49.13 12.03
C PRO A 156 27.76 48.57 13.12
N ASP A 157 27.99 48.89 14.38
CA ASP A 157 27.11 48.47 15.49
C ASP A 157 25.65 48.99 15.32
N ASP A 158 25.39 49.73 14.23
CA ASP A 158 24.14 50.39 13.89
C ASP A 158 23.33 49.65 12.79
N VAL A 159 23.63 48.37 12.49
CA VAL A 159 22.74 47.56 11.64
C VAL A 159 21.45 47.29 12.41
N ASP A 160 20.36 47.95 12.03
CA ASP A 160 19.07 47.85 12.71
C ASP A 160 18.39 46.51 12.39
N GLU A 161 18.14 45.70 13.41
CA GLU A 161 17.56 44.36 13.27
C GLU A 161 16.14 44.42 12.65
N GLU A 162 15.42 45.54 12.77
CA GLU A 162 14.10 45.73 12.13
C GLU A 162 14.19 45.83 10.60
N ASP A 163 15.21 46.48 10.06
CA ASP A 163 15.37 46.63 8.61
C ASP A 163 15.73 45.27 7.97
N LEU A 164 16.53 44.47 8.69
CA LEU A 164 16.93 43.12 8.28
C LEU A 164 15.76 42.12 8.33
N MET A 165 14.87 42.24 9.31
CA MET A 165 13.63 41.45 9.34
C MET A 165 12.67 41.87 8.22
N GLY A 166 12.57 43.17 7.92
CA GLY A 166 11.76 43.67 6.80
C GLY A 166 12.21 43.13 5.44
N GLU A 167 13.52 43.04 5.19
CA GLU A 167 14.06 42.41 3.98
C GLU A 167 13.84 40.88 3.95
N LEU A 168 13.91 40.20 5.10
CA LEU A 168 13.68 38.76 5.19
C LEU A 168 12.23 38.40 4.89
N ASP A 169 11.27 39.16 5.43
CA ASP A 169 9.84 39.00 5.16
C ASP A 169 9.51 39.27 3.67
N ALA A 170 10.17 40.25 3.06
CA ALA A 170 10.03 40.51 1.63
C ALA A 170 10.57 39.35 0.76
N LEU A 171 11.67 38.73 1.16
CA LEU A 171 12.24 37.56 0.48
C LEU A 171 11.35 36.31 0.59
N GLU A 172 10.71 36.11 1.76
CA GLU A 172 9.72 35.04 1.96
C GLU A 172 8.48 35.26 1.08
N ALA A 173 8.01 36.51 0.97
CA ALA A 173 6.89 36.87 0.09
C ALA A 173 7.21 36.64 -1.42
N ASP A 174 8.43 36.93 -1.86
CA ASP A 174 8.87 36.65 -3.24
C ASP A 174 8.97 35.13 -3.51
N MET A 175 9.43 34.33 -2.53
CA MET A 175 9.43 32.87 -2.64
C MET A 175 8.03 32.26 -2.62
N GLU A 176 7.10 32.83 -1.84
CA GLU A 176 5.70 32.39 -1.83
C GLU A 176 5.02 32.67 -3.19
N PHE A 177 5.33 33.81 -3.81
CA PHE A 177 4.86 34.16 -5.16
C PHE A 177 5.42 33.23 -6.25
N GLU A 178 6.66 32.75 -6.14
CA GLU A 178 7.23 31.74 -7.03
C GLU A 178 6.69 30.32 -6.77
N SER A 179 6.32 29.99 -5.54
CA SER A 179 5.80 28.66 -5.17
C SER A 179 4.36 28.39 -5.62
N ALA A 180 3.56 29.44 -5.86
CA ALA A 180 2.21 29.34 -6.41
C ALA A 180 2.16 29.25 -7.95
N ALA A 181 3.29 29.50 -8.63
CA ALA A 181 3.40 29.38 -10.08
C ALA A 181 3.99 28.01 -10.45
N VAL A 182 3.15 27.11 -10.97
CA VAL A 182 3.65 25.91 -11.66
C VAL A 182 4.55 26.39 -12.82
N PRO A 183 5.82 25.98 -12.88
CA PRO A 183 6.73 26.44 -13.91
C PRO A 183 6.12 26.24 -15.30
N SER A 184 6.25 27.23 -16.19
CA SER A 184 5.59 27.26 -17.51
C SER A 184 5.83 26.03 -18.40
N TYR A 185 6.78 25.16 -18.06
CA TYR A 185 7.09 23.92 -18.77
C TYR A 185 6.38 22.67 -18.20
N LEU A 186 5.66 22.78 -17.08
CA LEU A 186 4.87 21.69 -16.44
C LEU A 186 3.37 21.97 -16.45
N GLN A 187 2.93 23.07 -17.05
CA GLN A 187 1.50 23.29 -17.30
C GLN A 187 1.06 22.36 -18.44
N PRO A 188 -0.05 21.60 -18.30
CA PRO A 188 -0.62 20.90 -19.43
C PRO A 188 -1.03 21.95 -20.47
N ASP A 189 -0.72 21.70 -21.75
CA ASP A 189 -1.15 22.55 -22.86
C ASP A 189 -2.68 22.71 -22.80
N GLU A 190 -3.17 23.79 -22.19
CA GLU A 190 -4.54 24.22 -22.41
C GLU A 190 -4.61 24.65 -23.87
N GLU A 191 -5.30 23.84 -24.67
CA GLU A 191 -5.74 24.19 -26.02
C GLU A 191 -6.46 25.54 -25.94
N SER A 192 -5.70 26.62 -26.16
CA SER A 192 -6.26 27.94 -26.35
C SER A 192 -7.24 27.82 -27.51
N ASP A 193 -8.52 28.09 -27.23
CA ASP A 193 -9.61 28.24 -28.19
C ASP A 193 -9.20 29.23 -29.30
N LEU A 194 -8.46 28.71 -30.29
CA LEU A 194 -8.22 29.37 -31.56
C LEU A 194 -9.56 29.31 -32.28
N ASN A 195 -10.33 30.39 -32.15
CA ASN A 195 -11.58 30.62 -32.88
C ASN A 195 -11.29 30.72 -34.39
N LEU A 196 -11.11 29.56 -35.01
CA LEU A 196 -10.96 29.39 -36.44
C LEU A 196 -12.36 29.37 -37.07
N PRO A 197 -12.60 30.11 -38.16
CA PRO A 197 -13.92 30.21 -38.77
C PRO A 197 -14.40 28.83 -39.27
N ALA A 198 -15.67 28.53 -39.03
CA ALA A 198 -16.28 27.24 -39.34
C ALA A 198 -16.17 26.88 -40.84
N ALA A 199 -15.62 25.70 -41.11
CA ALA A 199 -15.57 25.12 -42.45
C ALA A 199 -16.98 24.69 -42.91
N PRO A 200 -17.31 24.82 -44.21
CA PRO A 200 -18.67 24.64 -44.73
C PRO A 200 -19.13 23.18 -44.66
N THR A 201 -20.34 22.98 -44.14
CA THR A 201 -20.98 21.66 -43.97
C THR A 201 -21.60 21.18 -45.30
N TYR A 202 -21.21 19.99 -45.76
CA TYR A 202 -21.93 19.25 -46.81
C TYR A 202 -22.71 18.07 -46.17
N PRO A 203 -23.94 17.77 -46.61
CA PRO A 203 -24.77 16.76 -45.96
C PRO A 203 -24.50 15.32 -46.43
N ALA A 204 -24.33 14.45 -45.44
CA ALA A 204 -24.64 13.02 -45.31
C ALA A 204 -24.50 12.07 -46.52
N ALA A 205 -23.67 11.03 -46.33
CA ALA A 205 -23.87 9.73 -46.97
C ALA A 205 -23.82 8.61 -45.91
N VAL A 206 -24.83 7.75 -45.96
CA VAL A 206 -25.10 6.58 -45.12
C VAL A 206 -24.32 5.35 -45.67
N PRO A 207 -24.46 4.14 -45.12
CA PRO A 207 -23.82 3.50 -43.96
C PRO A 207 -22.86 2.34 -44.36
N VAL A 208 -22.02 1.78 -43.47
CA VAL A 208 -21.63 0.36 -43.60
C VAL A 208 -21.45 -0.35 -42.24
N SER A 209 -22.23 -1.43 -42.14
CA SER A 209 -22.23 -2.55 -41.21
C SER A 209 -20.88 -3.14 -40.74
N ARG A 210 -20.85 -3.44 -39.44
CA ARG A 210 -20.69 -4.79 -38.84
C ARG A 210 -19.30 -5.45 -38.80
N HIS A 211 -18.85 -5.59 -37.55
CA HIS A 211 -18.06 -6.69 -36.97
C HIS A 211 -16.69 -7.02 -37.57
N GLN A 212 -15.63 -6.72 -36.82
CA GLN A 212 -14.86 -7.70 -36.03
C GLN A 212 -13.70 -6.95 -35.37
N GLU A 213 -13.83 -6.67 -34.07
CA GLU A 213 -12.71 -6.25 -33.24
C GLU A 213 -12.04 -7.52 -32.70
N ASP A 214 -10.74 -7.69 -32.93
CA ASP A 214 -9.95 -8.69 -32.22
C ASP A 214 -9.62 -8.19 -30.80
N GLU A 215 -9.37 -9.15 -29.89
CA GLU A 215 -9.36 -9.08 -28.41
C GLU A 215 -8.41 -8.06 -27.73
N LEU A 216 -7.78 -7.15 -28.47
CA LEU A 216 -6.92 -6.07 -27.96
C LEU A 216 -7.24 -4.67 -28.55
N GLY A 217 -8.36 -4.50 -29.27
CA GLY A 217 -8.89 -3.17 -29.61
C GLY A 217 -8.05 -2.33 -30.57
N LEU A 218 -7.16 -2.95 -31.34
CA LEU A 218 -6.31 -2.28 -32.33
C LEU A 218 -6.82 -2.53 -33.76
N PRO A 219 -6.76 -1.52 -34.66
CA PRO A 219 -7.14 -1.70 -36.05
C PRO A 219 -6.19 -2.70 -36.75
N PRO A 220 -6.70 -3.59 -37.61
CA PRO A 220 -5.87 -4.63 -38.22
C PRO A 220 -4.83 -4.03 -39.17
N VAL A 221 -3.56 -4.36 -38.93
CA VAL A 221 -2.47 -4.02 -39.83
C VAL A 221 -2.55 -4.88 -41.11
N PRO A 222 -2.48 -4.27 -42.32
CA PRO A 222 -2.53 -5.04 -43.56
C PRO A 222 -1.29 -5.92 -43.70
N ARG A 223 -1.49 -7.24 -43.83
CA ARG A 223 -0.40 -8.21 -44.07
C ARG A 223 0.15 -8.00 -45.48
N ALA A 224 1.41 -7.60 -45.59
CA ALA A 224 2.14 -7.63 -46.85
C ALA A 224 2.31 -9.08 -47.32
N SER A 225 1.69 -9.43 -48.45
CA SER A 225 1.86 -10.74 -49.07
C SER A 225 3.23 -10.80 -49.73
N LEU A 226 4.16 -11.54 -49.14
CA LEU A 226 5.36 -12.02 -49.85
C LEU A 226 4.89 -12.95 -50.97
N ARG A 227 5.07 -12.53 -52.22
CA ARG A 227 4.99 -13.44 -53.37
C ARG A 227 6.41 -13.82 -53.77
N SER A 228 6.64 -15.13 -53.79
CA SER A 228 7.80 -15.78 -54.41
C SER A 228 7.81 -15.59 -55.92
#